data_AF-A0A3A4XQA3-F1
#
_entry.id   AF-A0A3A4XQA3-F1
#
_cell.length_a   1.000
_cell.length_b   1.000
_cell.length_c   1.000
_cell.angle_alpha   90.00
_cell.angle_beta   90.00
_cell.angle_gamma   90.00
#
_symmetry.space_group_name_H-M   'P 1'
#
loop_
_entity.id
_entity.type
_entity.pdbx_description
1 polymer ?
#
loop_
_entity_poly.entity_id
_entity_poly.type
_entity_poly.pdbx_seq_one_letter_code
_entity_poly.pdbx_strand_id
1 'polypeptide(L)'
;MQPITREYTHGDLDWEIVAIGGHYRFTDEVRLPFEGKEIFYLKGYALFDTTCCGAGGCSYIMVQGFVAQWKTGKNAAGEPVSRVTPIQDPALQRRIQQFLIKKENVQQVQFR
;
A
#
# COMPACT_ATOMS: atom_id res chain seq x y z
N MET A 1 12.65 22.70 -6.43
CA MET A 1 12.68 21.32 -6.95
C MET A 1 11.27 20.77 -6.82
N GLN A 2 10.59 20.44 -7.92
CA GLN A 2 9.25 19.84 -7.83
C GLN A 2 9.37 18.43 -7.26
N PRO A 3 8.49 18.01 -6.33
CA PRO A 3 8.51 16.65 -5.83
C PRO A 3 8.28 15.66 -6.98
N ILE A 4 9.11 14.63 -7.08
CA ILE A 4 8.94 13.57 -8.07
C ILE A 4 7.63 12.86 -7.76
N THR A 5 6.66 12.95 -8.67
CA THR A 5 5.39 12.24 -8.57
C THR A 5 5.44 10.97 -9.40
N ARG A 6 4.81 9.91 -8.89
CA ARG A 6 4.65 8.63 -9.59
C ARG A 6 3.17 8.41 -9.89
N GLU A 7 2.90 7.75 -11.01
CA GLU A 7 1.56 7.34 -11.37
C GLU A 7 1.24 5.99 -10.74
N TYR A 8 0.03 5.88 -10.20
CA TYR A 8 -0.53 4.64 -9.70
C TYR A 8 -1.81 4.35 -10.48
N THR A 9 -1.83 3.21 -11.16
CA THR A 9 -3.02 2.72 -11.87
C THR A 9 -3.89 1.93 -10.90
N HIS A 10 -5.16 2.28 -10.83
CA HIS A 10 -6.17 1.59 -10.04
C HIS A 10 -6.72 0.43 -10.86
N GLY A 11 -6.49 -0.79 -10.39
CA GLY A 11 -7.04 -2.01 -10.97
C GLY A 11 -7.77 -2.83 -9.91
N ASP A 12 -8.28 -4.00 -10.32
CA ASP A 12 -8.87 -4.94 -9.39
C ASP A 12 -7.81 -5.46 -8.42
N LEU A 13 -8.06 -5.37 -7.11
CA LEU A 13 -7.11 -5.88 -6.10
C LEU A 13 -7.22 -7.40 -5.91
N ASP A 14 -8.16 -8.05 -6.58
CA ASP A 14 -8.52 -9.47 -6.43
C ASP A 14 -7.50 -10.46 -6.99
N TRP A 15 -6.31 -9.99 -7.37
CA TRP A 15 -5.25 -10.84 -7.89
C TRP A 15 -4.43 -11.41 -6.73
N GLU A 16 -4.66 -12.68 -6.44
CA GLU A 16 -3.85 -13.47 -5.52
C GLU A 16 -2.46 -13.75 -6.14
N ILE A 17 -1.40 -13.43 -5.40
CA ILE A 17 -0.04 -13.79 -5.78
C ILE A 17 0.38 -15.02 -4.97
N VAL A 18 0.48 -16.15 -5.66
CA VAL A 18 0.97 -17.41 -5.08
C VAL A 18 2.50 -17.40 -5.05
N ALA A 19 3.05 -17.68 -3.87
CA ALA A 19 4.46 -17.89 -3.61
C ALA A 19 4.70 -19.33 -3.14
N ILE A 20 5.96 -19.78 -3.14
CA ILE A 20 6.33 -21.17 -2.82
C ILE A 20 5.86 -21.59 -1.41
N GLY A 21 5.77 -20.64 -0.46
CA GLY A 21 5.36 -20.89 0.92
C GLY A 21 3.96 -20.39 1.31
N GLY A 22 3.13 -19.99 0.34
CA GLY A 22 1.78 -19.51 0.60
C GLY A 22 1.30 -18.48 -0.42
N HIS A 23 0.36 -17.61 -0.06
CA HIS A 23 -0.19 -16.61 -0.97
C HIS A 23 -0.39 -15.26 -0.28
N TYR A 24 -0.33 -14.18 -1.05
CA TYR A 24 -0.63 -12.84 -0.53
C TYR A 24 -1.55 -12.07 -1.47
N ARG A 25 -2.35 -11.18 -0.88
CA ARG A 25 -3.38 -10.41 -1.58
C ARG A 25 -3.55 -9.04 -0.98
N PHE A 26 -3.77 -8.03 -1.84
CA PHE A 26 -4.29 -6.73 -1.42
C PHE A 26 -5.82 -6.78 -1.39
N THR A 27 -6.42 -6.22 -0.35
CA THR A 27 -7.88 -6.19 -0.16
C THR A 27 -8.44 -4.80 -0.41
N ASP A 28 -7.68 -3.75 -0.08
CA ASP A 28 -8.21 -2.38 -0.08
C ASP A 28 -7.19 -1.34 -0.55
N GLU A 29 -7.70 -0.35 -1.29
CA GLU A 29 -7.06 0.94 -1.52
C GLU A 29 -7.58 1.95 -0.50
N VAL A 30 -6.68 2.50 0.34
CA VAL A 30 -7.09 3.41 1.41
C VAL A 30 -6.39 4.76 1.28
N ARG A 31 -7.18 5.83 1.36
CA ARG A 31 -6.71 7.19 1.61
C ARG A 31 -6.96 7.55 3.07
N LEU A 32 -5.92 7.96 3.78
CA LEU A 32 -6.01 8.28 5.19
C LEU A 32 -5.39 9.66 5.48
N PRO A 33 -6.13 10.58 6.12
CA PRO A 33 -5.58 11.87 6.52
C PRO A 33 -4.42 11.73 7.52
N PHE A 34 -3.35 12.48 7.30
CA PHE A 34 -2.19 12.59 8.17
C PHE A 34 -1.54 13.96 8.00
N GLU A 35 -1.53 14.77 9.06
CA GLU A 35 -0.82 16.06 9.12
C GLU A 35 -1.16 17.01 7.95
N GLY A 36 -2.46 17.09 7.62
CA GLY A 36 -2.97 17.97 6.55
C GLY A 36 -2.75 17.44 5.13
N LYS A 37 -2.24 16.22 4.97
CA LYS A 37 -2.11 15.51 3.69
C LYS A 37 -2.89 14.20 3.74
N GLU A 38 -3.06 13.56 2.59
CA GLU A 38 -3.64 12.21 2.51
C GLU A 38 -2.57 11.20 2.16
N ILE A 39 -2.35 10.22 3.04
CA ILE A 39 -1.52 9.04 2.75
C ILE A 39 -2.38 8.08 1.93
N PHE A 40 -1.83 7.60 0.82
CA PHE A 40 -2.39 6.50 0.06
C PHE A 40 -1.58 5.23 0.28
N TYR A 41 -2.29 4.15 0.61
CA TYR A 41 -1.68 2.85 0.84
C TYR A 41 -2.62 1.71 0.43
N LEU A 42 -2.04 0.55 0.19
CA LEU A 42 -2.75 -0.71 -0.03
C LEU A 42 -2.73 -1.54 1.24
N LYS A 43 -3.87 -2.10 1.63
CA LYS A 43 -3.96 -3.07 2.73
C LYS A 43 -4.02 -4.47 2.14
N GLY A 44 -3.36 -5.41 2.78
CA GLY A 44 -3.38 -6.80 2.36
C GLY A 44 -3.06 -7.76 3.49
N TYR A 45 -3.05 -9.05 3.16
CA TYR A 45 -2.60 -10.10 4.04
C TYR A 45 -1.79 -11.14 3.27
N ALA A 46 -0.88 -11.80 3.96
CA ALA A 46 -0.18 -12.98 3.51
C ALA A 46 -0.61 -14.16 4.37
N LEU A 47 -0.86 -15.30 3.74
CA LEU A 47 -1.12 -16.59 4.37
C LEU A 47 0.05 -17.52 4.04
N PHE A 48 0.56 -18.20 5.06
CA PHE A 48 1.65 -19.16 5.01
C PHE A 48 1.09 -20.57 5.24
N ASP A 49 0.20 -21.01 4.38
CA ASP A 49 -0.59 -22.23 4.53
C ASP A 49 0.05 -23.48 3.91
N THR A 50 1.08 -23.32 3.08
CA THR A 50 1.83 -24.43 2.45
C THR A 50 3.20 -24.69 3.09
N THR A 51 3.49 -24.10 4.26
CA THR A 51 4.79 -24.30 4.92
C THR A 51 4.83 -25.60 5.73
N CYS A 52 5.98 -26.28 5.73
CA CYS A 52 6.15 -27.56 6.44
C CYS A 52 6.13 -27.45 7.98
N CYS A 53 6.16 -26.23 8.52
CA CYS A 53 6.23 -25.97 9.96
C CYS A 53 4.92 -25.40 10.56
N GLY A 54 3.83 -25.36 9.79
CA GLY A 54 2.50 -24.95 10.24
C GLY A 54 1.88 -23.79 9.44
N ALA A 55 0.61 -23.50 9.70
CA ALA A 55 -0.12 -22.40 9.07
C ALA A 55 0.04 -21.09 9.88
N GLY A 56 0.21 -19.97 9.19
CA GLY A 56 0.26 -18.64 9.79
C GLY A 56 -0.18 -17.55 8.81
N GLY A 57 -0.22 -16.31 9.27
CA GLY A 57 -0.48 -15.19 8.38
C GLY A 57 -0.12 -13.84 9.00
N CYS A 58 0.05 -12.85 8.15
CA CYS A 58 0.25 -11.47 8.58
C CYS A 58 -0.56 -10.51 7.70
N SER A 59 -1.19 -9.53 8.34
CA SER A 59 -1.70 -8.35 7.67
C SER A 59 -0.59 -7.33 7.48
N TYR A 60 -0.58 -6.68 6.32
CA TYR A 60 0.45 -5.72 5.96
C TYR A 60 -0.14 -4.56 5.17
N ILE A 61 0.61 -3.45 5.17
CA ILE A 61 0.30 -2.25 4.41
C ILE A 61 1.47 -1.92 3.49
N MET A 62 1.17 -1.55 2.25
CA MET A 62 2.12 -0.98 1.30
C MET A 62 1.77 0.48 1.03
N VAL A 63 2.57 1.40 1.58
CA VAL A 63 2.41 2.84 1.43
C VAL A 63 2.95 3.29 0.07
N GLN A 64 2.08 3.90 -0.71
CA GLN A 64 2.37 4.39 -2.06
C GLN A 64 2.84 5.86 -2.05
N GLY A 65 2.47 6.61 -1.01
CA GLY A 65 2.93 7.97 -0.78
C GLY A 65 1.80 8.92 -0.39
N PHE A 66 2.04 10.23 -0.51
CA PHE A 66 0.97 11.22 -0.39
C PHE A 66 0.22 11.40 -1.70
N VAL A 67 -1.10 11.52 -1.64
CA VAL A 67 -1.92 11.82 -2.83
C VAL A 67 -1.63 13.22 -3.32
N ALA A 68 -1.19 13.34 -4.58
CA ALA A 68 -1.08 14.61 -5.28
C ALA A 68 -2.31 14.87 -6.17
N GLN A 69 -2.80 13.83 -6.86
CA GLN A 69 -4.02 13.86 -7.67
C GLN A 69 -4.72 12.50 -7.58
N TRP A 70 -6.02 12.46 -7.30
CA TRP A 70 -6.76 11.21 -7.10
C TRP A 70 -7.68 10.89 -8.26
N LYS A 71 -7.44 9.76 -8.95
CA LYS A 71 -8.26 9.22 -10.05
C LYS A 71 -8.62 10.28 -11.12
N THR A 72 -7.70 11.20 -11.39
CA THR A 72 -7.90 12.30 -12.35
C THR A 72 -7.49 11.94 -13.78
N GLY A 73 -6.69 10.88 -13.95
CA GLY A 73 -6.24 10.40 -15.25
C GLY A 73 -6.83 9.03 -15.60
N LYS A 74 -6.59 8.59 -16.84
CA LYS A 74 -6.78 7.22 -17.27
C LYS A 74 -5.54 6.75 -18.02
N ASN A 75 -5.17 5.49 -17.88
CA ASN A 75 -4.10 4.90 -18.69
C ASN A 75 -4.62 4.50 -20.09
N ALA A 76 -3.75 3.90 -20.92
CA ALA A 76 -4.11 3.46 -22.28
C ALA A 76 -5.22 2.39 -22.31
N ALA A 77 -5.39 1.62 -21.23
CA ALA A 77 -6.47 0.64 -21.07
C ALA A 77 -7.77 1.25 -20.52
N GLY A 78 -7.79 2.55 -20.22
CA GLY A 78 -8.94 3.25 -19.67
C GLY A 78 -9.10 3.15 -18.15
N GLU A 79 -8.14 2.53 -17.46
CA GLU A 79 -8.14 2.36 -16.01
C GLU A 79 -7.81 3.68 -15.30
N PRO A 80 -8.47 4.02 -14.17
CA PRO A 80 -8.20 5.27 -13.46
C PRO A 80 -6.74 5.35 -12.97
N VAL A 81 -6.17 6.55 -13.02
CA VAL A 81 -4.79 6.81 -12.56
C VAL A 81 -4.76 7.94 -11.54
N SER A 82 -4.02 7.72 -10.46
CA SER A 82 -3.65 8.73 -9.47
C SER A 82 -2.19 9.12 -9.57
N ARG A 83 -1.85 10.33 -9.11
CA ARG A 83 -0.47 10.76 -8.89
C ARG A 83 -0.18 10.81 -7.41
N VAL A 84 0.95 10.21 -7.03
CA VAL A 84 1.39 10.10 -5.63
C VAL A 84 2.81 10.62 -5.50
N THR A 85 3.09 11.27 -4.37
CA THR A 85 4.44 11.70 -4.00
C THR A 85 5.04 10.68 -3.04
N PRO A 86 6.09 9.94 -3.43
CA PRO A 86 6.75 8.99 -2.55
C PRO A 86 7.30 9.67 -1.30
N ILE A 87 7.29 8.95 -0.19
CA ILE A 87 7.75 9.45 1.10
C ILE A 87 9.15 8.91 1.30
N GLN A 88 10.18 9.74 1.08
CA GLN A 88 11.58 9.32 1.12
C GLN A 88 12.28 9.62 2.45
N ASP A 89 11.74 10.56 3.24
CA ASP A 89 12.30 10.92 4.55
C ASP A 89 12.10 9.76 5.55
N PRO A 90 13.19 9.14 6.06
CA PRO A 90 13.09 8.03 7.00
C PRO A 90 12.41 8.40 8.32
N ALA A 91 12.56 9.65 8.79
CA ALA A 91 11.92 10.09 10.02
C ALA A 91 10.39 10.16 9.85
N LEU A 92 9.95 10.68 8.70
CA LEU A 92 8.53 10.71 8.35
C LEU A 92 7.96 9.31 8.10
N GLN A 93 8.69 8.44 7.39
CA GLN A 93 8.30 7.04 7.21
C GLN A 93 8.09 6.34 8.56
N ARG A 94 9.01 6.50 9.51
CA ARG A 94 8.89 5.90 10.85
C ARG A 94 7.65 6.37 11.61
N ARG A 95 7.34 7.67 11.54
CA ARG A 95 6.12 8.23 12.17
C ARG A 95 4.85 7.68 11.54
N ILE A 96 4.79 7.63 10.21
CA ILE A 96 3.66 7.08 9.47
C ILE A 96 3.50 5.59 9.76
N GLN A 97 4.60 4.84 9.80
CA GLN A 97 4.58 3.42 10.15
C GLN A 97 3.99 3.19 11.53
N GLN A 98 4.44 3.94 12.55
CA GLN A 98 3.89 3.82 13.91
C GLN A 98 2.40 4.17 13.96
N PHE A 99 2.00 5.22 13.23
CA PHE A 99 0.60 5.62 13.12
C PHE A 99 -0.25 4.52 12.47
N LEU A 100 0.17 3.98 11.33
CA LEU A 100 -0.57 2.96 10.58
C LEU A 100 -0.64 1.61 11.31
N ILE A 101 0.46 1.16 11.91
CA ILE A 101 0.47 -0.06 12.75
C ILE A 101 -0.60 0.03 13.83
N LYS A 102 -0.66 1.16 14.54
CA LYS A 102 -1.64 1.38 15.62
C LYS A 102 -3.07 1.55 15.09
N LYS A 103 -3.24 2.31 14.00
CA LYS A 103 -4.56 2.67 13.47
C LYS A 103 -5.25 1.50 12.78
N GLU A 104 -4.49 0.72 12.02
CA GLU A 104 -5.01 -0.37 11.18
C GLU A 104 -4.80 -1.76 11.81
N ASN A 105 -4.09 -1.83 12.95
CA ASN A 105 -3.77 -3.07 13.67
C ASN A 105 -3.06 -4.10 12.76
N VAL A 106 -2.03 -3.64 12.04
CA VAL A 106 -1.25 -4.48 11.11
C VAL A 106 0.13 -4.81 11.64
N GLN A 107 0.69 -5.95 11.24
CA GLN A 107 2.03 -6.37 11.68
C GLN A 107 3.15 -5.67 10.90
N GLN A 108 2.90 -5.28 9.65
CA GLN A 108 3.94 -4.72 8.78
C GLN A 108 3.44 -3.52 7.97
N VAL A 109 4.32 -2.54 7.80
CA VAL A 109 4.11 -1.39 6.90
C VAL A 109 5.38 -1.24 6.08
N GLN A 110 5.25 -1.21 4.76
CA GLN A 110 6.34 -1.01 3.81
C GLN A 110 6.08 0.23 2.97
N PHE A 111 7.14 0.86 2.45
CA PHE A 111 7.07 2.04 1.60
C PHE A 111 7.66 1.73 0.21
N ARG A 112 7.05 2.26 -0.85
CA ARG A 112 7.45 2.05 -2.25
C ARG A 112 8.16 3.26 -2.88
#